data_AF-A0A3R9XR98-F1
#
_entry.id   AF-A0A3R9XR98-F1
#
_cell.length_a   1.000
_cell.length_b   1.000
_cell.length_c   1.000
_cell.angle_alpha   90.00
_cell.angle_beta   90.00
_cell.angle_gamma   90.00
#
_symmetry.space_group_name_H-M   'P 1'
#
loop_
_entity.id
_entity.type
_entity.pdbx_description
1 polymer ?
#
loop_
_entity_poly.entity_id
_entity_poly.type
_entity_poly.pdbx_seq_one_letter_code
_entity_poly.pdbx_strand_id
1 'polypeptide(L)' 'MSNYFQAIGQFTRGFLREDDGAQVIEYALIIAVVSIALVVALKGLTANNGSFSTFIATVGRCLTGGACP' A
#
# COMPACT_ATOMS: atom_id res chain seq x y z
N MET A 1 -22.49 22.61 4.19
CA MET A 1 -21.42 21.60 4.37
C MET A 1 -21.99 20.30 4.96
N SER A 2 -23.13 19.80 4.45
CA SER A 2 -23.86 18.67 5.06
C SER A 2 -24.08 17.48 4.11
N ASN A 3 -23.81 17.66 2.81
CA ASN A 3 -24.09 16.64 1.79
C ASN A 3 -23.01 15.55 1.69
N TYR A 4 -21.77 15.82 2.11
CA TYR A 4 -20.67 14.84 2.05
C TYR A 4 -20.83 13.71 3.08
N PHE A 5 -21.26 14.03 4.30
CA PHE A 5 -21.47 13.04 5.36
C PHE A 5 -22.69 12.14 5.09
N GLN A 6 -23.72 12.70 4.45
CA GLN A 6 -24.93 11.96 4.08
C GLN A 6 -24.67 10.96 2.94
N ALA A 7 -23.77 11.29 2.01
CA ALA A 7 -23.30 10.36 0.98
C ALA A 7 -22.58 9.14 1.60
N ILE A 8 -21.70 9.35 2.58
CA ILE A 8 -20.96 8.26 3.27
C ILE A 8 -21.91 7.30 4.00
N GLY A 9 -22.93 7.82 4.70
CA GLY A 9 -23.93 7.00 5.39
C GLY A 9 -24.87 6.22 4.46
N GLN A 10 -25.01 6.65 3.20
CA GLN A 10 -25.77 5.94 2.18
C GLN A 10 -24.96 4.79 1.56
N PHE A 11 -23.64 4.95 1.39
CA PHE A 11 -22.75 3.87 0.96
C PHE A 11 -22.69 2.72 1.98
N THR A 12 -22.70 3.02 3.29
CA THR A 12 -22.67 1.98 4.34
C THR A 12 -23.98 1.19 4.43
N ARG A 13 -25.11 1.79 4.07
CA ARG A 13 -26.42 1.11 4.04
C ARG A 13 -26.60 0.22 2.80
N GLY A 14 -25.96 0.55 1.68
CA GLY A 14 -25.95 -0.30 0.47
C GLY A 14 -25.16 -1.59 0.67
N PHE A 15 -24.00 -1.50 1.34
CA PHE A 15 -23.13 -2.65 1.63
C PHE A 15 -23.71 -3.68 2.62
N LEU A 16 -24.68 -3.30 3.46
CA LEU A 16 -25.31 -4.19 4.44
C LEU A 16 -26.56 -4.91 3.91
N ARG A 17 -26.99 -4.66 2.66
CA ARG A 17 -28.28 -5.13 2.12
C ARG A 17 -28.18 -5.96 0.83
N GLU A 18 -26.97 -6.34 0.43
CA GLU A 18 -26.74 -7.20 -0.74
C GLU A 18 -26.18 -8.57 -0.30
N ASP A 19 -27.08 -9.54 -0.07
CA ASP A 19 -26.77 -10.93 0.30
C ASP A 19 -26.08 -11.75 -0.83
N ASP A 20 -25.92 -11.21 -2.04
CA ASP A 20 -25.18 -11.84 -3.16
C ASP A 20 -23.81 -11.19 -3.45
N GLY A 21 -23.46 -10.08 -2.78
CA GLY A 21 -22.20 -9.34 -3.01
C GLY A 21 -21.11 -9.60 -1.97
N ALA A 22 -21.47 -10.23 -0.84
CA ALA A 22 -20.58 -10.44 0.31
C ALA A 22 -19.26 -11.17 -0.07
N GLN A 23 -19.31 -12.09 -1.03
CA GLN A 23 -18.16 -12.85 -1.47
C GLN A 23 -17.13 -12.01 -2.27
N VAL A 24 -17.59 -11.06 -3.09
CA VAL A 24 -16.68 -10.18 -3.85
C VAL A 24 -16.03 -9.16 -2.91
N ILE A 25 -16.76 -8.73 -1.89
CA ILE A 25 -16.30 -7.76 -0.91
C ILE A 25 -15.23 -8.37 0.03
N GLU A 26 -15.36 -9.63 0.40
CA GLU A 26 -14.34 -10.32 1.21
C GLU A 26 -12.97 -10.38 0.51
N TYR A 27 -12.93 -10.80 -0.76
CA TYR A 27 -11.67 -10.84 -1.50
C TYR A 27 -11.10 -9.45 -1.78
N ALA A 28 -11.95 -8.46 -2.04
CA ALA A 28 -11.51 -7.07 -2.21
C ALA A 28 -10.88 -6.50 -0.92
N LEU A 29 -11.46 -6.81 0.24
CA LEU A 29 -10.93 -6.39 1.54
C LEU A 29 -9.57 -7.02 1.82
N ILE A 30 -9.40 -8.32 1.51
CA ILE A 30 -8.12 -9.02 1.67
C ILE A 30 -7.05 -8.36 0.80
N ILE A 31 -7.34 -8.10 -0.48
CA ILE A 31 -6.39 -7.44 -1.41
C ILE A 31 -6.04 -6.03 -0.91
N ALA A 32 -7.02 -5.27 -0.41
CA ALA A 32 -6.78 -3.93 0.13
C ALA A 32 -5.84 -3.94 1.34
N VAL A 33 -6.04 -4.85 2.29
CA VAL A 33 -5.16 -4.96 3.47
C VAL A 33 -3.76 -5.41 3.07
N VAL A 34 -3.64 -6.42 2.20
CA VAL A 34 -2.35 -6.93 1.73
C VAL A 34 -1.56 -5.87 0.96
N SER A 35 -2.23 -5.11 0.09
CA SER A 35 -1.59 -4.04 -0.70
C SER A 35 -1.10 -2.90 0.18
N ILE A 36 -1.88 -2.46 1.18
CA ILE A 36 -1.44 -1.45 2.15
C ILE A 36 -0.23 -1.96 2.97
N ALA A 37 -0.27 -3.21 3.45
CA ALA A 37 0.83 -3.81 4.20
C ALA A 37 2.13 -3.85 3.37
N LEU A 38 2.04 -4.23 2.09
CA LEU A 38 3.16 -4.20 1.14
C LEU A 38 3.73 -2.80 0.95
N VAL A 39 2.88 -1.79 0.76
CA VAL A 39 3.32 -0.39 0.63
C VAL A 39 4.04 0.09 1.89
N VAL A 40 3.53 -0.25 3.08
CA VAL A 40 4.17 0.11 4.35
C VAL A 40 5.51 -0.59 4.52
N ALA A 41 5.61 -1.88 4.19
CA ALA A 41 6.86 -2.63 4.21
C ALA A 41 7.89 -2.03 3.24
N LEU A 42 7.48 -1.74 2.01
CA LEU A 42 8.34 -1.13 0.99
C LEU A 42 8.78 0.28 1.37
N LYS A 43 7.90 1.06 2.03
CA LYS A 43 8.28 2.36 2.61
C LYS A 43 9.37 2.22 3.66
N GLY A 44 9.37 1.18 4.49
CA GLY A 44 10.46 0.91 5.43
C GLY A 44 11.82 0.69 4.74
N LEU A 45 11.82 0.07 3.55
CA LEU A 45 13.04 -0.16 2.76
C LEU A 45 13.49 1.06 1.94
N THR A 46 12.56 1.98 1.60
CA THR A 46 12.80 3.09 0.67
C THR A 46 12.80 4.47 1.32
N ALA A 47 12.19 4.66 2.49
CA ALA A 47 12.17 5.93 3.20
C ALA A 47 13.54 6.24 3.84
N ASN A 48 13.92 7.54 3.85
CA ASN A 48 15.11 8.08 4.51
C ASN A 48 16.44 7.37 4.18
N ASN A 49 16.77 7.22 2.89
CA ASN A 49 17.97 6.48 2.46
C ASN A 49 18.00 5.05 3.03
N GLY A 50 16.84 4.37 2.99
CA GLY A 50 16.68 3.01 3.52
C GLY A 50 17.64 2.00 2.89
N SER A 51 17.66 0.79 3.44
CA SER A 51 18.62 -0.28 3.10
C SER A 51 18.74 -0.55 1.60
N PHE A 52 17.66 -0.38 0.83
CA PHE A 52 17.68 -0.52 -0.62
C PHE A 52 18.48 0.60 -1.31
N SER A 53 18.35 1.85 -0.86
CA SER A 53 19.13 2.97 -1.39
C SER A 53 20.62 2.78 -1.13
N THR A 54 20.99 2.31 0.06
CA THR A 54 22.37 2.00 0.41
C THR A 54 22.93 0.87 -0.45
N PHE A 55 22.14 -0.19 -0.67
CA PHE A 55 22.53 -1.28 -1.57
C PHE A 55 22.77 -0.79 -2.99
N ILE A 56 21.85 -0.01 -3.56
CA ILE A 56 22.00 0.56 -4.91
C ILE A 56 23.23 1.47 -5.00
N ALA A 57 23.48 2.29 -3.98
CA ALA A 57 24.67 3.14 -3.95
C ALA A 57 25.97 2.32 -3.90
N THR A 58 26.00 1.24 -3.13
CA THR A 58 27.16 0.33 -3.08
C THR A 58 27.38 -0.36 -4.43
N VAL A 59 26.34 -0.93 -5.01
CA VAL A 59 26.43 -1.59 -6.33
C VAL A 59 26.86 -0.59 -7.41
N GLY A 60 26.27 0.61 -7.43
CA GLY A 60 26.65 1.68 -8.36
C GLY A 60 28.13 2.06 -8.22
N ARG A 61 28.61 2.24 -6.99
CA ARG A 61 30.02 2.57 -6.71
C ARG A 61 30.98 1.48 -7.18
N CYS A 62 30.60 0.21 -7.04
CA CYS A 62 31.36 -0.93 -7.53
C CYS A 62 31.41 -1.00 -9.06
N LEU A 63 30.30 -0.73 -9.72
CA LEU A 63 30.21 -0.77 -11.18
C LEU A 63 30.97 0.39 -11.84
N THR A 64 31.10 1.53 -11.16
CA THR A 64 31.85 2.70 -11.67
C THR A 64 33.34 2.68 -11.33
N GLY A 65 33.87 1.57 -10.80
CA GLY A 65 35.30 1.42 -10.48
C GLY A 65 35.75 2.13 -9.20
N GLY A 66 34.82 2.51 -8.32
CA GLY A 66 35.14 3.02 -6.99
C GLY A 66 35.44 1.89 -5.99
N ALA A 67 36.00 2.24 -4.83
CA ALA A 67 36.23 1.27 -3.75
C ALA A 67 34.90 0.68 -3.25
N CYS A 68 34.78 -0.64 -3.36
CA CYS A 68 33.75 -1.44 -2.72
C CYS A 68 34.19 -1.80 -1.30
N PRO A 69 33.28 -1.84 -0.31
CA PRO A 69 33.53 -2.54 0.94
C PRO A 69 33.80 -4.04 0.72
#